data_AF-A0A8J3AAG9-F1
#
_entry.id   AF-A0A8J3AAG9-F1
#
_cell.length_a   1.000
_cell.length_b   1.000
_cell.length_c   1.000
_cell.angle_alpha   90.00
_cell.angle_beta   90.00
_cell.angle_gamma   90.00
#
_symmetry.space_group_name_H-M   'P 1'
#
loop_
_entity.id
_entity.type
_entity.pdbx_description
1 polymer ?
#
loop_
_entity_poly.entity_id
_entity_poly.type
_entity_poly.pdbx_seq_one_letter_code
_entity_poly.pdbx_strand_id
1 'polypeptide(L)'
;MDGAASWLRAEADRVLELHESGRRSAARETCESLRDAAAAAAALDPDDPVVRETVFFADFELALLLTEEGELEAAAQAYQRAASAPDRR
;
A
#
# COMPACT_ATOMS: atom_id res chain seq x y z
N MET A 1 2.28 21.79 -2.64
CA MET A 1 2.11 20.46 -3.24
C MET A 1 1.94 19.35 -2.18
N ASP A 2 1.83 19.67 -0.88
CA ASP A 2 1.74 18.68 0.22
C ASP A 2 0.43 17.87 0.34
N GLY A 3 -0.59 18.15 -0.48
CA GLY A 3 -1.89 17.50 -0.34
C GLY A 3 -1.85 15.99 -0.60
N ALA A 4 -1.13 15.57 -1.64
CA ALA A 4 -1.02 14.16 -2.00
C ALA A 4 -0.23 13.36 -0.96
N ALA A 5 0.96 13.84 -0.58
CA ALA A 5 1.80 13.20 0.42
C ALA A 5 1.13 13.14 1.81
N SER A 6 0.34 14.15 2.18
CA SER A 6 -0.44 14.13 3.42
C SER A 6 -1.55 13.08 3.37
N TRP A 7 -2.27 13.01 2.25
CA TRP A 7 -3.32 12.00 2.07
C TRP A 7 -2.77 10.57 2.05
N LEU A 8 -1.65 10.32 1.35
CA LEU A 8 -1.03 8.99 1.29
C LEU A 8 -0.65 8.46 2.68
N ARG A 9 -0.11 9.32 3.54
CA ARG A 9 0.21 8.95 4.94
C ARG A 9 -1.06 8.63 5.73
N ALA A 10 -2.05 9.50 5.67
CA ALA A 10 -3.31 9.29 6.40
C ALA A 10 -4.03 8.01 5.96
N GLU A 11 -3.98 7.69 4.67
CA GLU A 11 -4.61 6.48 4.15
C GLU A 11 -3.79 5.22 4.50
N ALA A 12 -2.46 5.32 4.57
CA ALA A 12 -1.61 4.25 5.11
C ALA A 12 -1.91 3.96 6.59
N ASP A 13 -2.06 4.99 7.42
CA ASP A 13 -2.47 4.83 8.82
C ASP A 13 -3.86 4.15 8.93
N ARG A 14 -4.78 4.53 8.04
CA ARG A 14 -6.12 3.92 7.95
C ARG A 14 -6.07 2.44 7.60
N VAL A 15 -5.16 2.00 6.71
CA VAL A 15 -4.95 0.57 6.42
C VAL A 15 -4.67 -0.19 7.71
N LEU A 16 -3.70 0.29 8.50
CA LEU A 16 -3.30 -0.36 9.74
C LEU A 16 -4.44 -0.40 10.75
N GLU A 17 -5.16 0.71 10.94
CA GLU A 17 -6.32 0.77 11.85
C GLU A 17 -7.41 -0.25 11.45
N LEU A 18 -7.70 -0.35 10.15
CA LEU A 18 -8.69 -1.31 9.63
C LEU A 18 -8.20 -2.75 9.79
N HIS A 19 -6.92 -3.01 9.53
CA HIS A 19 -6.30 -4.33 9.69
C HIS A 19 -6.36 -4.77 11.16
N GLU A 20 -5.89 -3.94 12.09
CA GLU A 20 -5.87 -4.21 13.53
C GLU A 20 -7.27 -4.38 14.13
N SER A 21 -8.27 -3.65 13.63
CA SER A 21 -9.67 -3.81 14.05
C SER A 21 -10.39 -5.01 13.42
N GLY A 22 -9.70 -5.82 12.62
CA GLY A 22 -10.25 -6.99 11.94
C GLY A 22 -11.18 -6.66 10.78
N ARG A 23 -11.22 -5.41 10.33
CA ARG A 23 -12.04 -4.95 9.19
C ARG A 23 -11.34 -5.24 7.86
N ARG A 24 -11.01 -6.52 7.64
CA ARG A 24 -10.14 -7.01 6.55
C ARG A 24 -10.58 -6.57 5.15
N SER A 25 -11.86 -6.69 4.81
CA SER A 25 -12.34 -6.27 3.48
C SER A 25 -12.16 -4.76 3.24
N ALA A 26 -12.40 -3.94 4.26
CA ALA A 26 -12.16 -2.51 4.18
C ALA A 26 -10.66 -2.18 4.11
N ALA A 27 -9.83 -2.88 4.88
CA ALA A 27 -8.38 -2.72 4.82
C ALA A 27 -7.86 -3.05 3.41
N ARG A 28 -8.36 -4.12 2.78
CA ARG A 28 -8.01 -4.52 1.41
C ARG A 28 -8.41 -3.46 0.38
N GLU A 29 -9.66 -2.98 0.41
CA GLU A 29 -10.13 -1.91 -0.47
C GLU A 29 -9.29 -0.62 -0.30
N THR A 30 -8.91 -0.29 0.95
CA THR A 30 -8.03 0.82 1.25
C THR A 30 -6.61 0.59 0.70
N CYS A 31 -6.03 -0.60 0.83
CA CYS A 31 -4.74 -0.92 0.21
C CYS A 31 -4.76 -0.76 -1.31
N GLU A 32 -5.82 -1.24 -1.98
CA GLU A 32 -5.96 -1.12 -3.43
C GLU A 32 -6.06 0.35 -3.87
N SER A 33 -6.88 1.14 -3.18
CA SER A 33 -7.01 2.59 -3.42
C SER A 33 -5.69 3.33 -3.16
N LEU A 34 -5.00 2.98 -2.08
CA LEU A 34 -3.72 3.56 -1.69
C LEU A 34 -2.63 3.26 -2.72
N ARG A 35 -2.58 2.01 -3.22
CA ARG A 35 -1.65 1.60 -4.28
C ARG A 35 -1.88 2.40 -5.55
N ASP A 36 -3.12 2.52 -5.99
CA ASP A 36 -3.45 3.21 -7.24
C ASP A 36 -3.12 4.72 -7.14
N ALA A 37 -3.38 5.34 -5.99
CA ALA A 37 -3.01 6.72 -5.72
C ALA A 37 -1.48 6.92 -5.64
N ALA A 38 -0.76 5.99 -4.99
CA ALA A 38 0.70 6.02 -4.92
C ALA A 38 1.33 5.86 -6.31
N ALA A 39 0.78 4.99 -7.16
CA ALA A 39 1.21 4.85 -8.55
C ALA A 39 0.98 6.13 -9.36
N ALA A 40 -0.17 6.80 -9.18
CA ALA A 40 -0.44 8.09 -9.81
C ALA A 40 0.53 9.18 -9.33
N ALA A 41 0.87 9.20 -8.04
CA ALA A 41 1.86 10.12 -7.50
C ALA A 41 3.29 9.83 -8.00
N ALA A 42 3.66 8.55 -8.10
CA ALA A 42 4.97 8.11 -8.62
C ALA A 42 5.18 8.48 -10.09
N ALA A 43 4.11 8.56 -10.88
CA ALA A 43 4.18 9.05 -12.25
C ALA A 43 4.54 10.54 -12.34
N LEU A 44 4.34 11.32 -11.27
CA LEU A 44 4.65 12.74 -11.19
C LEU A 44 6.00 13.01 -10.52
N ASP A 45 6.25 12.34 -9.40
CA ASP A 45 7.49 12.44 -8.63
C ASP A 45 7.86 11.06 -8.05
N PRO A 46 8.62 10.23 -8.80
CA PRO A 46 9.01 8.90 -8.34
C PRO A 46 10.05 8.93 -7.21
N ASP A 47 10.70 10.08 -6.98
CA ASP A 47 11.75 10.23 -5.97
C ASP A 47 11.23 10.72 -4.62
N ASP A 48 9.96 11.18 -4.55
CA ASP A 48 9.32 11.57 -3.30
C ASP A 48 9.35 10.39 -2.30
N PRO A 49 9.99 10.56 -1.13
CA PRO A 49 10.17 9.47 -0.17
C PRO A 49 8.85 8.90 0.35
N VAL A 50 7.80 9.73 0.45
CA VAL A 50 6.47 9.30 0.86
C VAL A 50 5.88 8.39 -0.20
N VAL A 51 5.97 8.79 -1.47
CA VAL A 51 5.45 8.00 -2.58
C VAL A 51 6.15 6.64 -2.65
N ARG A 52 7.49 6.60 -2.57
CA ARG A 52 8.24 5.33 -2.58
C ARG A 52 7.86 4.43 -1.41
N GLU A 53 7.74 5.00 -0.22
CA GLU A 53 7.33 4.25 0.97
C GLU A 53 5.90 3.71 0.83
N THR A 54 4.97 4.53 0.33
CA THR A 54 3.56 4.12 0.15
C THR A 54 3.41 3.03 -0.90
N VAL A 55 4.17 3.06 -2.01
CA VAL A 55 4.16 2.00 -3.03
C VAL A 55 4.53 0.65 -2.42
N PHE A 56 5.62 0.59 -1.64
CA PHE A 56 5.97 -0.63 -0.93
C PHE A 56 4.86 -1.04 0.05
N PHE A 57 4.42 -0.09 0.89
CA PHE A 57 3.52 -0.35 2.00
C PHE A 57 2.19 -0.95 1.54
N ALA A 58 1.57 -0.35 0.52
CA ALA A 58 0.26 -0.78 0.03
C ALA A 58 0.27 -2.22 -0.50
N ASP A 59 1.29 -2.61 -1.26
CA ASP A 59 1.42 -3.99 -1.75
C ASP A 59 1.83 -4.97 -0.65
N PHE A 60 2.62 -4.55 0.35
CA PHE A 60 3.00 -5.39 1.48
C PHE A 60 1.81 -5.71 2.39
N GLU A 61 1.04 -4.70 2.80
CA GLU A 61 -0.15 -4.90 3.63
C GLU A 61 -1.24 -5.68 2.88
N LEU A 62 -1.41 -5.43 1.58
CA LEU A 62 -2.30 -6.25 0.75
C LEU A 62 -1.86 -7.73 0.76
N ALA A 63 -0.56 -7.99 0.65
CA ALA A 63 -0.03 -9.35 0.69
C ALA A 63 -0.28 -10.05 2.04
N LEU A 64 -0.15 -9.31 3.15
CA LEU A 64 -0.49 -9.82 4.49
C LEU A 64 -1.97 -10.18 4.58
N LEU A 65 -2.87 -9.27 4.23
CA LEU A 65 -4.32 -9.49 4.27
C LEU A 65 -4.71 -10.71 3.41
N LEU A 66 -4.18 -10.82 2.19
CA LEU A 66 -4.42 -11.97 1.31
C LEU A 66 -3.90 -13.27 1.91
N THR A 67 -2.78 -13.24 2.62
CA THR A 67 -2.25 -14.41 3.34
C THR A 67 -3.21 -14.84 4.45
N GLU A 68 -3.73 -13.89 5.23
CA GLU A 68 -4.70 -14.17 6.29
C GLU A 68 -6.04 -14.73 5.77
N GLU A 69 -6.45 -14.29 4.58
CA GLU A 69 -7.66 -14.77 3.90
C GLU A 69 -7.44 -16.11 3.16
N GLY A 70 -6.20 -16.59 3.08
CA GLY A 70 -5.85 -17.84 2.38
C GLY A 70 -5.71 -17.70 0.86
N GLU A 71 -5.72 -16.48 0.32
CA GLU A 71 -5.51 -16.17 -1.09
C GLU A 71 -4.01 -16.16 -1.45
N LEU A 72 -3.35 -17.31 -1.28
CA LEU A 72 -1.88 -17.41 -1.31
C LEU A 72 -1.24 -17.02 -2.65
N GLU A 73 -1.88 -17.33 -3.78
CA GLU A 73 -1.39 -16.95 -5.11
C GLU A 73 -1.39 -15.42 -5.29
N ALA A 74 -2.51 -14.78 -4.90
CA ALA A 74 -2.62 -13.32 -4.95
C ALA A 74 -1.64 -12.67 -3.96
N ALA A 75 -1.48 -13.23 -2.77
CA ALA A 75 -0.51 -12.78 -1.78
C ALA A 75 0.93 -12.83 -2.33
N ALA A 76 1.30 -13.93 -3.01
CA ALA A 76 2.62 -14.07 -3.62
C ALA A 76 2.87 -12.98 -4.67
N GLN A 77 1.89 -12.68 -5.51
CA GLN A 77 2.00 -11.60 -6.50
C GLN A 77 2.13 -10.22 -5.84
N ALA A 78 1.41 -9.98 -4.74
CA ALA A 78 1.51 -8.74 -3.98
C ALA A 78 2.89 -8.58 -3.31
N TYR A 79 3.43 -9.63 -2.68
CA TYR A 79 4.79 -9.62 -2.16
C TYR A 79 5.84 -9.36 -3.24
N GLN A 80 5.67 -9.95 -4.44
CA GLN A 80 6.58 -9.70 -5.56
C GLN A 80 6.57 -8.23 -6.00
N ARG A 81 5.40 -7.58 -6.02
CA ARG A 81 5.31 -6.14 -6.32
C ARG A 81 5.97 -5.30 -5.23
N ALA A 82 5.68 -5.57 -3.95
CA ALA A 82 6.33 -4.88 -2.83
C ALA A 82 7.86 -5.01 -2.88
N ALA A 83 8.39 -6.20 -3.18
CA ALA A 83 9.82 -6.44 -3.33
C ALA A 83 10.44 -5.74 -4.55
N SER A 84 9.64 -5.39 -5.55
CA SER A 84 10.07 -4.66 -6.75
C SER A 84 9.93 -3.14 -6.61
N ALA A 85 9.40 -2.65 -5.48
CA ALA A 85 9.25 -1.23 -5.23
C ALA A 85 10.63 -0.53 -5.16
N PRO A 86 10.75 0.74 -5.61
CA PRO A 86 11.99 1.50 -5.52
C PRO A 86 12.52 1.53 -4.07
N ASP A 87 13.82 1.23 -3.91
CA ASP A 87 14.45 0.96 -2.61
C ASP A 87 14.23 2.11 -1.60
N ARG A 88 14.05 1.77 -0.32
CA ARG A 88 13.83 2.72 0.80
C ARG A 88 15.12 3.48 1.21
N ARG A 89 16.08 3.64 0.31
CA ARG A 89 17.38 4.26 0.59
C ARG A 89 17.39 5.77 0.43
#